data_AF-A0A9E5LM54-F1
#
_entry.id   AF-A0A9E5LM54-F1
#
_cell.length_a   1.000
_cell.length_b   1.000
_cell.length_c   1.000
_cell.angle_alpha   90.00
_cell.angle_beta   90.00
_cell.angle_gamma   90.00
#
_symmetry.space_group_name_H-M   'P 1'
#
loop_
_entity.id
_entity.type
_entity.pdbx_description
1 polymer ?
#
loop_
_entity_poly.entity_id
_entity_poly.type
_entity_poly.pdbx_seq_one_letter_code
_entity_poly.pdbx_strand_id
1 'polypeptide(L)' 'TNCVLSGNKTRFKEAVVSAVRAALAEGLADETEQVVITAGVPFNITGTTNILRVAPCNERMIYAMDPE' A
#
# COMPACT_ATOMS: atom_id res chain seq x y z
N THR A 1 14.76 -1.46 -10.63
CA THR A 1 14.04 -2.75 -10.64
C THR A 1 14.04 -3.28 -9.22
N ASN A 2 12.94 -3.06 -8.49
CA ASN A 2 12.73 -3.60 -7.15
C ASN A 2 11.31 -4.20 -7.15
N CYS A 3 11.16 -5.44 -6.67
CA CYS A 3 9.87 -6.12 -6.59
C CYS A 3 9.83 -6.95 -5.30
N VAL A 4 8.81 -6.71 -4.49
CA VAL A 4 8.57 -7.43 -3.25
C VAL A 4 7.29 -8.24 -3.41
N LEU A 5 7.39 -9.55 -3.20
CA LEU A 5 6.22 -10.43 -3.22
C LEU A 5 5.38 -10.17 -1.98
N SER A 6 4.08 -10.03 -2.16
CA SER A 6 3.10 -9.97 -1.06
C SER A 6 2.01 -11.01 -1.28
N GLY A 7 1.38 -11.47 -0.19
CA GLY A 7 0.24 -12.37 -0.27
C GLY A 7 -0.98 -11.70 -0.91
N ASN A 8 -1.97 -12.51 -1.30
CA ASN A 8 -3.22 -12.05 -1.89
C ASN A 8 -3.90 -10.98 -1.02
N LYS A 9 -4.45 -9.95 -1.67
CA LYS A 9 -5.17 -8.87 -1.00
C LYS A 9 -6.64 -8.95 -1.33
N THR A 10 -7.47 -8.63 -0.35
CA THR A 10 -8.93 -8.56 -0.53
C THR A 10 -9.45 -7.16 -0.26
N ARG A 11 -8.80 -6.43 0.66
CA ARG A 11 -9.13 -5.04 0.99
C ARG A 11 -8.01 -4.10 0.59
N PHE A 12 -8.38 -2.88 0.22
CA PHE A 12 -7.42 -1.86 -0.21
C PHE A 12 -6.46 -1.47 0.91
N LYS A 13 -6.94 -1.40 2.16
CA LYS A 13 -6.11 -1.15 3.35
C LYS A 13 -4.96 -2.15 3.49
N GLU A 14 -5.19 -3.44 3.22
CA GLU A 14 -4.16 -4.48 3.30
C GLU A 14 -3.06 -4.29 2.25
N ALA A 15 -3.44 -3.80 1.06
CA ALA A 15 -2.50 -3.49 -0.01
C ALA A 15 -1.64 -2.27 0.36
N VAL A 16 -2.25 -1.23 0.94
CA VAL A 16 -1.54 -0.02 1.42
C VAL A 16 -0.52 -0.38 2.49
N VAL A 17 -0.92 -1.15 3.52
CA VAL A 17 -0.01 -1.58 4.59
C VAL A 17 1.14 -2.43 4.04
N SER A 18 0.85 -3.32 3.09
CA SER A 18 1.88 -4.16 2.46
C SER A 18 2.90 -3.34 1.66
N ALA A 19 2.44 -2.32 0.94
CA ALA A 19 3.32 -1.44 0.17
C ALA A 19 4.23 -0.60 1.08
N VAL A 20 3.67 -0.06 2.16
CA VAL A 20 4.44 0.70 3.17
C VAL A 20 5.50 -0.17 3.84
N ARG A 21 5.13 -1.39 4.28
CA ARG A 21 6.10 -2.34 4.87
C ARG A 21 7.24 -2.67 3.93
N ALA A 22 6.94 -2.89 2.65
CA ALA A 22 7.95 -3.16 1.64
C ALA A 22 8.89 -1.95 1.46
N ALA A 23 8.35 -0.73 1.38
CA ALA A 23 9.14 0.49 1.23
C ALA A 23 10.10 0.71 2.42
N LEU A 24 9.61 0.50 3.65
CA LEU A 24 10.43 0.60 4.86
C LEU A 24 11.51 -0.49 4.93
N ALA A 25 11.14 -1.75 4.65
CA ALA A 25 12.07 -2.89 4.74
C ALA A 25 13.21 -2.79 3.71
N GLU A 26 12.93 -2.22 2.54
CA GLU A 26 13.93 -1.99 1.48
C GLU A 26 14.72 -0.68 1.68
N GLY A 27 14.42 0.11 2.73
CA GLY A 27 15.06 1.39 3.00
C GLY A 27 14.79 2.47 1.95
N LEU A 28 13.66 2.34 1.23
CA LEU A 28 13.25 3.31 0.20
C LEU A 28 12.53 4.53 0.78
N ALA A 29 11.99 4.39 1.98
CA ALA A 29 11.36 5.47 2.74
C ALA A 29 11.52 5.22 4.24
N ASP A 30 11.29 6.26 5.05
CA ASP A 30 11.16 6.14 6.50
C ASP A 30 9.75 6.50 7.01
N GLU A 31 9.49 6.34 8.31
CA GLU A 31 8.16 6.56 8.91
C GLU A 31 7.64 8.01 8.82
N THR A 32 8.51 8.97 8.52
CA THR A 32 8.17 10.39 8.42
C THR A 32 7.68 10.79 7.03
N GLU A 33 7.89 9.92 6.04
CA GLU A 33 7.57 10.18 4.64
C GLU A 33 6.19 9.65 4.24
N GLN A 34 5.80 9.98 3.00
CA GLN A 34 4.57 9.51 2.38
C GLN A 34 4.87 8.79 1.07
N VAL A 35 4.05 7.81 0.74
CA VAL A 35 4.14 7.04 -0.50
C VAL A 35 2.87 7.19 -1.33
N VAL A 36 3.05 7.23 -2.65
CA VAL A 36 1.95 7.16 -3.62
C VAL A 36 1.81 5.72 -4.07
N ILE A 37 0.63 5.16 -3.83
CA ILE A 37 0.30 3.77 -4.14
C ILE A 37 -0.72 3.76 -5.27
N THR A 38 -0.47 2.93 -6.27
CA THR A 38 -1.40 2.70 -7.38
C THR A 38 -1.72 1.22 -7.50
N ALA A 39 -2.98 0.89 -7.80
CA ALA A 39 -3.44 -0.50 -7.92
C ALA A 39 -4.65 -0.61 -8.86
N GLY A 40 -5.04 -1.84 -9.18
CA GLY A 40 -6.32 -2.18 -9.80
C GLY A 40 -7.25 -2.83 -8.78
N VAL A 41 -8.46 -2.28 -8.62
CA VAL A 41 -9.52 -2.86 -7.79
C VAL A 41 -10.78 -3.11 -8.64
N PRO A 42 -11.58 -4.18 -8.36
CA PRO A 42 -11.40 -5.18 -7.30
C PRO A 42 -10.15 -6.05 -7.49
N PHE A 43 -9.53 -6.45 -6.37
CA PHE A 43 -8.30 -7.24 -6.40
C PHE A 43 -8.52 -8.62 -7.03
N ASN A 44 -7.43 -9.19 -7.56
CA ASN A 44 -7.38 -10.53 -8.16
C ASN A 44 -8.27 -10.68 -9.42
N ILE A 45 -8.68 -9.57 -10.03
CA ILE A 45 -9.37 -9.52 -11.31
C ILE A 45 -8.51 -8.70 -12.26
N THR A 46 -8.16 -9.28 -13.42
CA THR A 46 -7.40 -8.57 -14.45
C THR A 46 -8.21 -7.41 -15.00
N GLY A 47 -7.58 -6.24 -15.12
CA GLY A 47 -8.22 -5.02 -15.57
C GLY A 47 -7.20 -3.90 -15.73
N THR A 48 -7.62 -2.67 -15.48
CA THR A 48 -6.74 -1.49 -15.51
C THR A 48 -6.31 -1.09 -14.10
N THR A 49 -5.17 -0.40 -14.01
CA THR A 49 -4.77 0.30 -12.78
C THR A 49 -5.67 1.52 -12.63
N ASN A 50 -6.53 1.52 -11.61
CA ASN A 50 -7.67 2.43 -11.53
C ASN A 50 -7.83 3.12 -10.16
N ILE A 51 -6.93 2.89 -9.21
CA ILE A 51 -6.93 3.59 -7.92
C ILE A 51 -5.55 4.16 -7.61
N LEU A 52 -5.54 5.33 -6.96
CA LEU A 52 -4.38 6.00 -6.41
C LEU A 52 -4.65 6.41 -4.96
N ARG A 53 -3.68 6.17 -4.07
CA ARG A 53 -3.74 6.61 -2.66
C ARG A 53 -2.41 7.17 -2.23
N VAL A 54 -2.44 8.31 -1.57
CA VAL A 54 -1.30 8.82 -0.80
C VAL A 54 -1.45 8.32 0.63
N ALA A 55 -0.42 7.66 1.15
CA ALA A 55 -0.43 7.10 2.50
C ALA A 55 0.85 7.46 3.26
N PRO A 56 0.76 7.71 4.58
CA PRO A 56 1.94 7.86 5.41
C PRO A 56 2.65 6.52 5.56
N CYS A 57 3.98 6.55 5.69
CA CYS A 57 4.77 5.36 6.00
C CYS A 57 4.58 4.89 7.46
N ASN A 58 4.09 5.74 8.36
CA ASN A 58 3.72 5.34 9.70
C ASN A 58 2.42 4.50 9.71
N GLU A 59 2.55 3.18 9.92
CA GLU A 59 1.41 2.25 9.86
C GLU A 59 0.25 2.62 10.79
N ARG A 60 0.52 3.19 11.97
CA ARG A 60 -0.55 3.54 12.93
C ARG A 60 -1.50 4.58 12.36
N MET A 61 -0.97 5.51 11.56
CA MET A 61 -1.79 6.53 10.90
C MET A 61 -2.65 5.93 9.79
N ILE A 62 -2.22 4.83 9.14
CA ILE A 62 -3.00 4.14 8.10
C ILE A 62 -4.25 3.50 8.71
N TYR A 63 -4.13 2.86 9.88
CA TYR A 63 -5.28 2.23 10.55
C TYR A 63 -6.30 3.25 11.07
N ALA A 64 -5.84 4.44 11.48
CA ALA A 64 -6.71 5.50 12.00
C ALA A 64 -7.55 6.21 10.92
N MET A 65 -7.17 6.12 9.65
CA MET A 65 -7.79 6.88 8.55
C MET A 65 -9.01 6.22 7.91
N ASP A 66 -9.36 4.98 8.27
CA ASP A 66 -10.52 4.26 7.71
C ASP A 66 -11.54 3.98 8.84
N PRO A 67 -12.68 4.68 8.86
CA PRO A 67 -13.90 4.16 9.49
C PRO A 67 -14.25 2.84 8.79
N GLU A 68 -14.77 1.86 9.54
CA GLU A 68 -15.11 0.52 9.03
C GLU A 68 -15.89 0.48 7.71
#